data_AF-A0A0M4CVB9-F1
#
_entry.id   AF-A0A0M4CVB9-F1
#
_cell.length_a   1.000
_cell.length_b   1.000
_cell.length_c   1.000
_cell.angle_alpha   90.00
_cell.angle_beta   90.00
_cell.angle_gamma   90.00
#
_symmetry.space_group_name_H-M   'P 1'
#
loop_
_entity.id
_entity.type
_entity.pdbx_description
1 polymer ?
#
loop_
_entity_poly.entity_id
_entity_poly.type
_entity_poly.pdbx_seq_one_letter_code
_entity_poly.pdbx_strand_id
1 'polypeptide(L)'
;MEEKDLAALFANPLFRDFLFVAIQRAGILQPANGHDLRDLAFAEGRRSLGLELLQLVDAGQPKALRSPDALATLHAVILTALNPPSKPEEKKRADRYDDIPD
;
A
#
# COMPACT_ATOMS: atom_id res chain seq x y z
N MET A 1 18.08 0.83 3.10
CA MET A 1 17.39 0.16 1.97
C MET A 1 17.45 1.11 0.80
N GLU A 2 17.87 0.67 -0.39
CA GLU A 2 17.98 1.56 -1.55
C GLU A 2 16.60 1.82 -2.18
N GLU A 3 16.45 2.91 -2.92
CA GLU A 3 15.19 3.30 -3.58
C GLU A 3 14.65 2.20 -4.52
N LYS A 4 15.56 1.45 -5.16
CA LYS A 4 15.23 0.30 -6.01
C LYS A 4 14.64 -0.88 -5.24
N ASP A 5 15.11 -1.11 -4.00
CA ASP A 5 14.64 -2.23 -3.17
C ASP A 5 13.24 -1.92 -2.63
N LEU A 6 13.01 -0.66 -2.25
CA LEU A 6 11.69 -0.16 -1.87
C LEU A 6 10.70 -0.31 -3.02
N ALA A 7 11.08 0.13 -4.23
CA ALA A 7 10.24 -0.01 -5.42
C ALA A 7 9.89 -1.49 -5.71
N ALA A 8 10.84 -2.40 -5.55
CA ALA A 8 10.62 -3.84 -5.73
C ALA A 8 9.66 -4.43 -4.70
N LEU A 9 9.78 -4.03 -3.42
CA LEU A 9 8.82 -4.39 -2.38
C LEU A 9 7.42 -3.84 -2.70
N PHE A 10 7.33 -2.60 -3.18
CA PHE A 10 6.06 -1.97 -3.58
C PHE A 10 5.38 -2.67 -4.75
N ALA A 11 6.16 -3.19 -5.70
CA ALA A 11 5.61 -3.95 -6.81
C ALA A 11 4.88 -5.23 -6.32
N ASN A 12 5.28 -5.79 -5.17
CA ASN A 12 4.67 -6.99 -4.62
C ASN A 12 3.25 -6.70 -4.07
N PRO A 13 2.19 -7.32 -4.62
CA PRO A 13 0.82 -7.10 -4.15
C PRO A 13 0.60 -7.57 -2.71
N LEU A 14 1.21 -8.69 -2.29
CA LEU A 14 1.06 -9.19 -0.92
C LEU A 14 1.68 -8.25 0.11
N PHE A 15 2.77 -7.57 -0.26
CA PHE A 15 3.38 -6.56 0.60
C PHE A 15 2.47 -5.34 0.76
N ARG A 16 1.82 -4.89 -0.32
CA ARG A 16 0.83 -3.81 -0.28
C ARG A 16 -0.37 -4.17 0.61
N ASP A 17 -0.88 -5.39 0.49
CA ASP A 17 -1.99 -5.87 1.33
C ASP A 17 -1.58 -5.94 2.81
N PHE A 18 -0.37 -6.44 3.10
CA PHE A 18 0.19 -6.44 4.46
C PHE A 18 0.29 -5.02 5.04
N LEU A 19 0.83 -4.07 4.27
CA LEU A 19 0.95 -2.68 4.69
C LEU A 19 -0.40 -2.03 4.95
N PHE A 20 -1.39 -2.28 4.10
CA PHE A 20 -2.76 -1.80 4.32
C PHE A 20 -3.32 -2.29 5.64
N VAL A 21 -3.21 -3.59 5.93
CA VAL A 21 -3.66 -4.17 7.20
C VAL A 21 -2.88 -3.59 8.39
N ALA A 22 -1.56 -3.39 8.27
CA ALA A 22 -0.73 -2.81 9.31
C ALA A 22 -1.17 -1.36 9.63
N ILE A 23 -1.38 -0.53 8.61
CA ILE A 23 -1.84 0.86 8.73
C ILE A 23 -3.24 0.92 9.36
N GLN A 24 -4.17 0.05 8.93
CA GLN A 24 -5.50 -0.03 9.55
C GLN A 24 -5.41 -0.41 11.03
N ARG A 25 -4.59 -1.41 11.36
CA ARG A 25 -4.37 -1.85 12.74
C ARG A 25 -3.63 -0.81 13.58
N ALA A 26 -2.90 0.14 13.00
CA ALA A 26 -2.24 1.19 13.76
C ALA A 26 -3.24 2.17 14.41
N GLY A 27 -4.51 2.19 13.97
CA GLY A 27 -5.54 3.02 14.59
C GLY A 27 -5.37 4.52 14.28
N ILE A 28 -4.73 4.86 13.15
CA ILE A 28 -4.46 6.26 12.74
C ILE A 28 -5.72 7.13 12.72
N LEU A 29 -6.89 6.53 12.46
CA LEU A 29 -8.19 7.22 12.42
C LEU A 29 -9.01 7.06 13.71
N GLN A 30 -8.54 6.29 14.71
CA GLN A 30 -9.28 6.08 15.94
C GLN A 30 -8.99 7.21 16.95
N PRO A 31 -10.01 7.78 17.60
CA PRO A 31 -9.79 8.74 18.68
C PRO A 31 -9.12 8.03 19.87
N ALA A 32 -8.13 8.67 20.49
CA ALA A 32 -7.45 8.14 21.68
C ALA A 32 -8.03 8.70 23.00
N ASN A 33 -9.16 9.39 22.90
CA ASN A 33 -9.74 10.17 24.00
C ASN A 33 -10.36 9.23 25.05
N GLY A 34 -10.19 9.56 26.34
CA GLY A 34 -10.85 8.84 27.43
C GLY A 34 -10.14 7.56 27.90
N HIS A 35 -8.94 7.28 27.39
CA HIS A 35 -8.07 6.23 27.91
C HIS A 35 -7.33 6.70 29.18
N ASP A 36 -7.09 5.76 30.10
CA ASP A 36 -6.16 5.98 31.20
C ASP A 36 -4.73 6.19 30.66
N LEU A 37 -3.84 6.83 31.40
CA LEU A 37 -2.53 7.30 30.92
C LEU A 37 -1.69 6.22 30.23
N ARG A 38 -1.76 4.97 30.73
CA ARG A 38 -1.07 3.82 30.14
C ARG A 38 -1.67 3.39 28.80
N ASP A 39 -2.99 3.37 28.71
CA ASP A 39 -3.72 2.98 27.50
C ASP A 39 -3.58 4.04 26.41
N LEU A 40 -3.53 5.32 26.82
CA LEU A 40 -3.24 6.43 25.93
C LEU A 40 -1.83 6.32 25.33
N ALA A 41 -0.81 6.09 26.17
CA ALA A 41 0.57 5.90 25.71
C ALA A 41 0.70 4.72 24.72
N PHE A 42 -0.02 3.62 24.98
CA PHE A 42 -0.07 2.47 24.07
C PHE A 42 -0.76 2.80 22.75
N ALA A 43 -1.90 3.48 22.78
CA ALA A 43 -2.66 3.88 21.60
C ALA A 43 -1.86 4.85 20.71
N GLU A 44 -1.25 5.87 21.32
CA GLU A 44 -0.41 6.85 20.61
C GLU A 44 0.87 6.23 20.05
N GLY A 45 1.48 5.28 20.77
CA GLY A 45 2.63 4.52 20.25
C GLY A 45 2.30 3.74 18.98
N ARG A 46 1.13 3.08 18.94
CA ARG A 46 0.65 2.39 17.72
C ARG A 46 0.36 3.37 16.60
N ARG A 47 -0.24 4.52 16.92
CA ARG A 47 -0.54 5.58 15.94
C ARG A 47 0.74 6.11 15.29
N SER A 48 1.74 6.40 16.11
CA SER A 48 3.05 6.89 15.68
C SER A 48 3.73 5.91 14.73
N LEU A 49 3.76 4.61 15.08
CA LEU A 49 4.29 3.57 14.19
C LEU A 49 3.52 3.50 12.86
N GLY A 50 2.20 3.62 12.89
CA GLY A 50 1.38 3.64 11.67
C GLY A 50 1.73 4.78 10.72
N LEU A 51 1.96 5.98 11.28
CA LEU A 51 2.37 7.16 10.51
C LEU A 51 3.78 6.99 9.94
N GLU A 52 4.70 6.40 10.71
CA GLU A 52 6.05 6.11 10.23
C GLU A 52 6.04 5.08 9.08
N LEU A 53 5.24 4.02 9.20
CA LEU A 53 5.01 3.08 8.11
C LEU A 53 4.46 3.80 6.87
N LEU A 54 3.48 4.68 7.03
CA LEU A 54 2.92 5.46 5.90
C LEU A 54 4.00 6.30 5.19
N GLN A 55 4.91 6.92 5.94
CA GLN A 55 6.03 7.70 5.39
C GLN A 55 7.05 6.81 4.66
N LEU A 56 7.39 5.64 5.22
CA LEU A 56 8.26 4.67 4.55
C LEU A 56 7.65 4.18 3.24
N VAL A 57 6.33 4.04 3.22
CA VAL A 57 5.58 3.63 2.04
C VAL A 57 5.60 4.71 0.96
N ASP A 58 5.42 5.98 1.35
CA ASP A 58 5.52 7.12 0.43
C ASP A 58 6.92 7.26 -0.17
N ALA A 59 7.97 7.03 0.63
CA ALA A 59 9.35 7.03 0.15
C ALA A 59 9.62 5.96 -0.92
N GLY A 60 8.86 4.86 -0.92
CA GLY A 60 8.94 3.82 -1.94
C GLY A 60 8.17 4.11 -3.23
N GLN A 61 7.30 5.12 -3.24
CA GLN A 61 6.59 5.55 -4.45
C GLN A 61 7.52 6.30 -5.41
N PRO A 62 7.19 6.36 -6.72
CA PRO A 62 7.82 7.29 -7.66
C PRO A 62 7.79 8.72 -7.12
N LYS A 63 8.88 9.48 -7.26
CA LYS A 63 9.00 10.86 -6.72
C LYS A 63 7.84 11.78 -7.09
N ALA A 64 7.27 11.62 -8.28
CA ALA A 64 6.12 12.40 -8.75
C ALA A 64 4.80 12.11 -8.02
N LEU A 65 4.70 10.98 -7.32
CA LEU A 65 3.52 10.53 -6.56
C LEU A 65 3.67 10.72 -5.05
N ARG A 66 4.86 11.11 -4.58
CA ARG A 66 5.12 11.40 -3.17
C ARG A 66 4.41 12.70 -2.78
N SER A 67 3.87 12.74 -1.57
CA SER A 67 3.30 13.97 -1.03
C SER A 67 3.80 14.24 0.38
N PRO A 68 3.85 15.52 0.80
CA PRO A 68 3.89 15.83 2.23
C PRO A 68 2.82 15.02 2.96
N ASP A 69 3.17 14.48 4.13
CA ASP A 69 2.29 13.64 4.97
C ASP A 69 1.79 12.33 4.34
N ALA A 70 2.36 11.90 3.19
CA ALA A 70 2.03 10.62 2.53
C ALA A 70 0.54 10.45 2.14
N LEU A 71 -0.22 11.54 2.01
CA LEU A 71 -1.64 11.54 1.65
C LEU A 71 -1.90 10.95 0.25
N ALA A 72 -1.05 11.24 -0.73
CA ALA A 72 -1.16 10.66 -2.08
C ALA A 72 -0.98 9.14 -2.05
N THR A 73 -0.07 8.65 -1.22
CA THR A 73 0.16 7.22 -0.97
C THR A 73 -1.04 6.57 -0.27
N LEU A 74 -1.60 7.21 0.75
CA LEU A 74 -2.81 6.74 1.43
C LEU A 74 -3.97 6.60 0.41
N HIS A 75 -4.15 7.61 -0.44
CA HIS A 75 -5.17 7.61 -1.49
C HIS A 75 -4.98 6.46 -2.50
N ALA A 76 -3.74 6.22 -2.95
CA ALA A 76 -3.42 5.13 -3.88
C ALA A 76 -3.67 3.75 -3.26
N VAL A 77 -3.30 3.56 -2.00
CA VAL A 77 -3.56 2.32 -1.25
C VAL A 77 -5.05 2.08 -1.10
N ILE A 78 -5.84 3.10 -0.72
CA ILE A 78 -7.30 2.99 -0.58
C ILE A 78 -7.95 2.67 -1.93
N LEU A 79 -7.58 3.37 -3.00
CA LEU A 79 -8.13 3.09 -4.34
C LEU A 79 -7.82 1.68 -4.81
N THR A 80 -6.59 1.19 -4.55
CA THR A 80 -6.19 -0.19 -4.89
C THR A 80 -6.98 -1.21 -4.07
N ALA A 81 -7.22 -0.94 -2.78
CA ALA A 81 -7.99 -1.84 -1.93
C ALA A 81 -9.48 -1.89 -2.32
N LEU A 82 -10.05 -0.75 -2.73
CA LEU A 82 -11.45 -0.67 -3.20
C LEU A 82 -11.65 -1.18 -4.62
N ASN A 83 -10.63 -1.05 -5.47
CA ASN A 83 -10.62 -1.49 -6.86
C ASN A 83 -9.37 -2.33 -7.12
N PRO A 84 -9.31 -3.58 -6.61
CA PRO A 84 -8.16 -4.44 -6.85
C PRO A 84 -8.00 -4.61 -8.37
N PRO A 85 -6.78 -4.52 -8.91
CA PRO A 85 -6.57 -4.70 -10.34
C PRO A 85 -7.12 -6.06 -10.74
N SER A 86 -8.13 -6.05 -11.60
CA SER A 86 -8.64 -7.25 -12.27
C SER A 86 -7.45 -8.04 -12.78
N LYS A 87 -7.42 -9.36 -12.53
CA LYS A 87 -6.32 -10.25 -12.92
C LYS A 87 -5.77 -9.83 -14.29
N PRO A 88 -4.44 -9.76 -14.46
CA PRO A 88 -3.86 -9.36 -15.74
C PRO A 88 -4.50 -10.20 -16.84
N GLU A 89 -5.10 -9.54 -17.83
CA GLU A 89 -5.70 -10.24 -18.97
C GLU A 89 -4.65 -11.22 -19.49
N GLU A 90 -4.97 -12.51 -19.44
CA GLU A 90 -4.18 -13.51 -20.13
C GLU A 90 -4.10 -13.04 -21.58
N LYS A 91 -2.91 -12.62 -22.00
CA LYS A 91 -2.63 -12.34 -23.41
C LYS A 91 -3.09 -13.59 -24.16
N LYS A 92 -4.23 -13.51 -24.85
CA LYS A 92 -4.73 -14.58 -25.72
C LYS A 92 -3.55 -14.98 -26.57
N ARG A 93 -3.03 -16.20 -26.35
CA ARG A 93 -1.97 -16.75 -27.20
C ARG A 93 -2.52 -16.68 -28.61
N ALA A 94 -1.85 -15.91 -29.48
CA ALA A 94 -2.17 -15.90 -30.89
C ALA A 94 -2.13 -17.35 -31.37
N ASP A 95 -3.26 -17.85 -31.83
CA ASP A 95 -3.42 -19.23 -32.25
C ASP A 95 -2.54 -19.43 -33.49
N ARG A 96 -1.55 -20.32 -33.38
CA ARG A 96 -0.43 -20.42 -34.33
C ARG A 96 -0.81 -21.14 -35.63
N TYR A 97 -2.10 -21.34 -35.86
CA TYR A 97 -2.68 -22.17 -36.91
C TYR A 97 -3.63 -21.43 -37.86
N ASP A 98 -3.84 -20.11 -37.69
CA ASP A 98 -4.64 -19.31 -38.64
C ASP A 98 -3.93 -19.08 -40.00
N ASP A 99 -2.66 -19.49 -40.14
CA ASP A 99 -1.84 -19.25 -41.35
C ASP A 99 -1.71 -20.48 -42.28
N ILE A 100 -2.59 -21.49 -42.20
CA ILE A 100 -2.59 -22.62 -43.16
C ILE A 100 -3.74 -22.43 -44.17
N PRO A 101 -3.46 -22.09 -45.44
CA PRO A 101 -4.46 -22.09 -46.50
C PRO A 101 -4.76 -23.52 -46.99
N ASP A 102 -6.03 -23.80 -47.27
CA ASP A 102 -6.52 -25.03 -47.94
C ASP A 102 -5.95 -25.22 -49.36
#